data_AF-A0A4S5CN68-F1
#
_entry.id   AF-A0A4S5CN68-F1
#
_cell.length_a   1.000
_cell.length_b   1.000
_cell.length_c   1.000
_cell.angle_alpha   90.00
_cell.angle_beta   90.00
_cell.angle_gamma   90.00
#
_symmetry.space_group_name_H-M   'P 1'
#
loop_
_entity.id
_entity.type
_entity.pdbx_description
1 polymer ?
#
loop_
_entity_poly.entity_id
_entity_poly.type
_entity_poly.pdbx_seq_one_letter_code
_entity_poly.pdbx_strand_id
1 'polypeptide(L)'
;MQQPQNGCMTEAQFKSICEHFTRQSDTAQKAAKAILVNGEESSLVSKAFSQVLTRQAISRIKLHIKRSFDLVQACYPPGGSDQLTEERLRFICKICNHGARSTDAYKKALIDGESVSKCAAEAKMFQSFFEERMEIIKQIHNEFVTNFTKTPRGQSDE
;
A
#
# COMPACT_ATOMS: atom_id res chain seq x y z
N MET A 1 4.08 24.38 -3.29
CA MET A 1 4.27 22.97 -3.72
C MET A 1 5.33 22.37 -2.82
N GLN A 2 5.01 21.36 -2.00
CA GLN A 2 6.00 20.72 -1.11
C GLN A 2 7.01 19.91 -1.96
N GLN A 3 8.31 20.12 -1.73
CA GLN A 3 9.35 19.33 -2.38
C GLN A 3 9.30 17.89 -1.85
N PRO A 4 9.35 16.87 -2.72
CA PRO A 4 9.35 15.48 -2.27
C PRO A 4 10.68 15.16 -1.59
N GLN A 5 10.65 15.04 -0.26
CA GLN A 5 11.79 14.62 0.56
C GLN A 5 12.34 13.28 0.05
N ASN A 6 13.66 13.21 -0.17
CA ASN A 6 14.34 11.96 -0.46
C ASN A 6 14.50 11.15 0.85
N GLY A 7 14.58 9.83 0.77
CA GLY A 7 14.72 8.96 1.95
C GLY A 7 13.52 9.00 2.91
N CYS A 8 12.31 9.17 2.37
CA CYS A 8 11.09 9.39 3.15
C CYS A 8 10.34 8.11 3.56
N MET A 9 10.83 6.92 3.19
CA MET A 9 10.20 5.64 3.52
C MET A 9 11.24 4.52 3.67
N THR A 10 10.92 3.50 4.47
CA THR A 10 11.79 2.32 4.64
C THR A 10 11.72 1.38 3.45
N GLU A 11 12.67 0.45 3.33
CA GLU A 11 12.63 -0.58 2.28
C GLU A 11 11.37 -1.47 2.38
N ALA A 12 10.95 -1.82 3.60
CA ALA A 12 9.73 -2.60 3.83
C ALA A 12 8.47 -1.85 3.36
N GLN A 13 8.37 -0.56 3.68
CA GLN A 13 7.27 0.30 3.22
C GLN A 13 7.27 0.43 1.69
N PHE A 14 8.44 0.66 1.08
CA PHE A 14 8.57 0.73 -0.36
C PHE A 14 8.12 -0.55 -1.04
N LYS A 15 8.57 -1.72 -0.55
CA LYS A 15 8.19 -3.03 -1.09
C LYS A 15 6.68 -3.24 -0.99
N SER A 16 6.08 -2.90 0.15
CA SER A 16 4.64 -3.01 0.37
C SER A 16 3.82 -2.14 -0.61
N ILE A 17 4.25 -0.90 -0.84
CA ILE A 17 3.62 -0.05 -1.87
C ILE A 17 3.80 -0.65 -3.26
N CYS A 18 4.99 -1.17 -3.56
CA CYS A 18 5.28 -1.76 -4.85
C CYS A 18 4.38 -2.96 -5.16
N GLU A 19 4.15 -3.82 -4.19
CA GLU A 19 3.32 -5.01 -4.32
C GLU A 19 1.85 -4.67 -4.61
N HIS A 20 1.30 -3.65 -3.94
CA HIS A 20 -0.14 -3.37 -3.96
C HIS A 20 -0.58 -2.24 -4.91
N PHE A 21 0.30 -1.30 -5.26
CA PHE A 21 -0.09 -0.08 -5.99
C PHE A 21 0.54 0.08 -7.37
N THR A 22 1.45 -0.78 -7.78
CA THR A 22 2.21 -0.54 -9.01
C THR A 22 2.63 -1.82 -9.71
N ARG A 23 2.56 -1.80 -11.04
CA ARG A 23 3.14 -2.80 -11.94
C ARG A 23 4.31 -2.24 -12.74
N GLN A 24 4.97 -1.21 -12.22
CA GLN A 24 6.15 -0.62 -12.86
C GLN A 24 7.26 -1.67 -12.97
N SER A 25 8.08 -1.55 -14.01
CA SER A 25 9.20 -2.47 -14.24
C SER A 25 10.22 -2.43 -13.10
N ASP A 26 10.98 -3.51 -12.93
CA ASP A 26 12.03 -3.60 -11.90
C ASP A 26 13.02 -2.43 -11.99
N THR A 27 13.36 -1.99 -13.20
CA THR A 27 14.24 -0.84 -13.42
C THR A 27 13.62 0.46 -12.90
N ALA A 28 12.32 0.66 -13.14
CA ALA A 28 11.57 1.80 -12.63
C ALA A 28 11.48 1.78 -11.10
N GLN A 29 11.24 0.61 -10.51
CA GLN A 29 11.23 0.42 -9.06
C GLN A 29 12.61 0.68 -8.45
N LYS A 30 13.70 0.20 -9.05
CA LYS A 30 15.09 0.46 -8.61
C LYS A 30 15.42 1.95 -8.60
N ALA A 31 15.07 2.67 -9.67
CA ALA A 31 15.29 4.11 -9.75
C ALA A 31 14.48 4.87 -8.67
N ALA A 32 13.24 4.46 -8.41
CA ALA A 32 12.44 5.07 -7.35
C ALA A 32 12.95 4.73 -5.95
N LYS A 33 13.40 3.48 -5.71
CA LYS A 33 14.01 3.05 -4.43
C LYS A 33 15.24 3.87 -4.09
N ALA A 34 16.13 4.10 -5.07
CA ALA A 34 17.31 4.94 -4.89
C ALA A 34 16.97 6.33 -4.33
N ILE A 35 15.88 6.93 -4.81
CA ILE A 35 15.47 8.27 -4.36
C ILE A 35 14.69 8.22 -3.05
N LEU A 36 13.67 7.36 -2.97
CA LEU A 36 12.68 7.36 -1.89
C LEU A 36 13.13 6.62 -0.64
N VAL A 37 14.03 5.64 -0.79
CA VAL A 37 14.57 4.84 0.32
C VAL A 37 16.01 5.22 0.62
N ASN A 38 16.90 5.23 -0.38
CA ASN A 38 18.33 5.49 -0.14
C ASN A 38 18.67 6.98 0.00
N GLY A 39 17.73 7.88 -0.29
CA GLY A 39 17.96 9.32 -0.17
C GLY A 39 18.73 9.96 -1.32
N GLU A 40 18.98 9.23 -2.42
CA GLU A 40 19.81 9.72 -3.51
C GLU A 40 19.19 10.92 -4.24
N GLU A 41 20.05 11.81 -4.73
CA GLU A 41 19.59 12.93 -5.53
C GLU A 41 18.98 12.46 -6.85
N SER A 42 17.81 13.03 -7.19
CA SER A 42 17.11 12.70 -8.44
C SER A 42 17.95 13.00 -9.69
N SER A 43 18.89 13.95 -9.60
CA SER A 43 19.84 14.31 -10.65
C SER A 43 20.81 13.15 -10.94
N LEU A 44 21.35 12.51 -9.90
CA LEU A 44 22.30 11.40 -9.97
C LEU A 44 21.62 10.14 -10.48
N VAL A 45 20.46 9.80 -9.93
CA VAL A 45 19.65 8.66 -10.38
C VAL A 45 19.26 8.84 -11.86
N SER A 46 18.86 10.05 -12.27
CA SER A 46 18.55 10.32 -13.67
C SER A 46 19.73 10.11 -14.62
N LYS A 47 20.96 10.39 -14.17
CA LYS A 47 22.17 10.11 -14.97
C LYS A 47 22.43 8.61 -15.04
N ALA A 48 22.36 7.91 -13.90
CA ALA A 48 22.60 6.47 -13.79
C ALA A 48 21.63 5.63 -14.63
N PHE A 49 20.37 6.05 -14.74
CA PHE A 49 19.33 5.33 -15.48
C PHE A 49 19.02 5.92 -16.87
N SER A 50 19.80 6.91 -17.34
CA SER A 50 19.52 7.66 -18.57
C SER A 50 19.38 6.82 -19.85
N GLN A 51 20.02 5.65 -19.90
CA GLN A 51 19.94 4.73 -21.05
C GLN A 51 18.60 4.00 -21.15
N VAL A 52 17.81 3.94 -20.08
CA VAL A 52 16.61 3.10 -19.97
C VAL A 52 15.37 3.90 -19.56
N LEU A 53 15.55 4.98 -18.78
CA LEU A 53 14.47 5.80 -18.27
C LEU A 53 14.73 7.28 -18.52
N THR A 54 13.69 7.98 -18.97
CA THR A 54 13.74 9.45 -19.08
C THR A 54 13.60 10.09 -17.70
N ARG A 55 14.12 11.31 -17.55
CA ARG A 55 13.92 12.13 -16.33
C ARG A 55 12.45 12.27 -15.95
N GLN A 56 11.59 12.45 -16.96
CA GLN A 56 10.14 12.56 -16.76
C GLN A 56 9.53 11.24 -16.26
N ALA A 57 9.96 10.09 -16.80
CA ALA A 57 9.50 8.79 -16.34
C ALA A 57 9.86 8.57 -14.86
N ILE A 58 11.13 8.81 -14.49
CA ILE A 58 11.60 8.70 -13.09
C ILE A 58 10.77 9.60 -12.17
N SER A 59 10.53 10.86 -12.58
CA SER A 59 9.72 11.80 -11.81
C SER A 59 8.28 11.31 -11.61
N ARG A 60 7.64 10.77 -12.66
CA ARG A 60 6.27 10.22 -12.58
C ARG A 60 6.20 9.00 -11.67
N ILE A 61 7.15 8.08 -11.78
CA ILE A 61 7.19 6.86 -10.94
C ILE A 61 7.42 7.25 -9.48
N LYS A 62 8.40 8.14 -9.21
CA LYS A 62 8.65 8.69 -7.87
C LYS A 62 7.38 9.29 -7.28
N LEU A 63 6.68 10.14 -8.04
CA LEU A 63 5.45 10.79 -7.59
C LEU A 63 4.32 9.80 -7.34
N HIS A 64 4.15 8.80 -8.21
CA HIS A 64 3.16 7.74 -8.04
C HIS A 64 3.38 6.98 -6.74
N ILE A 65 4.59 6.48 -6.52
CA ILE A 65 4.93 5.71 -5.30
C ILE A 65 4.79 6.58 -4.05
N LYS A 66 5.24 7.84 -4.10
CA LYS A 66 5.11 8.75 -2.95
C LYS A 66 3.64 9.02 -2.60
N ARG A 67 2.78 9.26 -3.60
CA ARG A 67 1.35 9.46 -3.36
C ARG A 67 0.69 8.20 -2.79
N SER A 68 1.03 7.03 -3.28
CA SER A 68 0.54 5.76 -2.73
C SER A 68 0.99 5.58 -1.28
N PHE A 69 2.24 5.90 -0.97
CA PHE A 69 2.76 5.92 0.39
C PHE A 69 1.96 6.87 1.30
N ASP A 70 1.72 8.10 0.85
CA ASP A 70 0.96 9.10 1.62
C ASP A 70 -0.47 8.63 1.90
N LEU A 71 -1.11 7.97 0.92
CA LEU A 71 -2.44 7.39 1.09
C LEU A 71 -2.46 6.26 2.11
N VAL A 72 -1.49 5.33 2.06
CA VAL A 72 -1.40 4.26 3.06
C VAL A 72 -1.12 4.85 4.44
N GLN A 73 -0.21 5.82 4.55
CA GLN A 73 0.15 6.44 5.82
C GLN A 73 -1.04 7.21 6.44
N ALA A 74 -1.92 7.79 5.64
CA ALA A 74 -3.14 8.42 6.13
C ALA A 74 -4.10 7.40 6.79
N CYS A 75 -4.24 6.21 6.23
CA CYS A 75 -5.09 5.14 6.78
C CYS A 75 -4.40 4.28 7.85
N TYR A 76 -3.07 4.21 7.81
CA TYR A 76 -2.19 3.43 8.69
C TYR A 76 -1.09 4.32 9.27
N PRO A 77 -1.45 5.31 10.11
CA PRO A 77 -0.47 6.21 10.69
C PRO A 77 0.47 5.47 11.66
N PRO A 78 1.73 5.92 11.81
CA PRO A 78 2.66 5.40 12.81
C PRO A 78 2.06 5.46 14.22
N GLY A 79 2.19 4.37 14.98
CA GLY A 79 1.56 4.22 16.30
C GLY A 79 0.04 4.07 16.28
N GLY A 80 -0.58 3.95 15.10
CA GLY A 80 -2.01 3.72 14.94
C GLY A 80 -2.44 2.33 15.40
N SER A 81 -3.76 2.17 15.58
CA SER A 81 -4.38 0.88 15.95
C SER A 81 -4.05 -0.22 14.94
N ASP A 82 -4.06 -1.48 15.39
CA ASP A 82 -3.91 -2.68 14.55
C ASP A 82 -5.27 -3.24 14.10
N GLN A 83 -6.39 -2.59 14.45
CA GLN A 83 -7.73 -3.07 14.10
C GLN A 83 -8.12 -2.77 12.64
N LEU A 84 -8.84 -3.70 12.02
CA LEU A 84 -9.47 -3.49 10.71
C LEU A 84 -10.74 -2.65 10.88
N THR A 85 -10.63 -1.34 10.63
CA THR A 85 -11.77 -0.41 10.63
C THR A 85 -12.49 -0.42 9.28
N GLU A 86 -13.72 0.09 9.23
CA GLU A 86 -14.48 0.22 7.96
C GLU A 86 -13.72 1.07 6.94
N GLU A 87 -13.09 2.17 7.37
CA GLU A 87 -12.28 3.03 6.51
C GLU A 87 -11.12 2.25 5.86
N ARG A 88 -10.38 1.48 6.68
CA ARG A 88 -9.26 0.64 6.21
C ARG A 88 -9.70 -0.47 5.28
N LEU A 89 -10.84 -1.09 5.58
CA LEU A 89 -11.45 -2.10 4.72
C LEU A 89 -11.81 -1.50 3.34
N ARG A 90 -12.52 -0.37 3.32
CA ARG A 90 -12.91 0.32 2.07
C ARG A 90 -11.68 0.75 1.28
N PHE A 91 -10.64 1.21 1.96
CA PHE A 91 -9.35 1.54 1.35
C PHE A 91 -8.72 0.32 0.66
N ILE A 92 -8.60 -0.83 1.34
CA ILE A 92 -8.07 -2.06 0.75
C ILE A 92 -8.94 -2.54 -0.41
N CYS A 93 -10.26 -2.54 -0.25
CA CYS A 93 -11.19 -2.95 -1.30
C CYS A 93 -11.03 -2.09 -2.56
N LYS A 94 -10.73 -0.80 -2.42
CA LYS A 94 -10.43 0.09 -3.55
C LYS A 94 -9.13 -0.31 -4.27
N ILE A 95 -8.09 -0.68 -3.53
CA ILE A 95 -6.82 -1.18 -4.09
C ILE A 95 -7.07 -2.48 -4.86
N CYS A 96 -7.85 -3.39 -4.29
CA CYS A 96 -8.20 -4.68 -4.89
C CYS A 96 -9.27 -4.58 -6.00
N ASN A 97 -9.72 -3.37 -6.36
CA ASN A 97 -10.76 -3.14 -7.37
C ASN A 97 -12.09 -3.87 -7.07
N HIS A 98 -12.45 -3.99 -5.80
CA HIS A 98 -13.73 -4.54 -5.39
C HIS A 98 -14.86 -3.51 -5.56
N GLY A 99 -16.02 -3.97 -6.03
CA GLY A 99 -17.20 -3.12 -6.17
C GLY A 99 -17.85 -2.79 -4.83
N ALA A 100 -18.78 -1.84 -4.83
CA ALA A 100 -19.49 -1.42 -3.61
C ALA A 100 -20.21 -2.60 -2.92
N ARG A 101 -20.93 -3.42 -3.70
CA ARG A 101 -21.67 -4.59 -3.18
C ARG A 101 -20.78 -5.58 -2.45
N SER A 102 -19.64 -5.97 -3.05
CA SER A 102 -18.73 -6.91 -2.39
C SER A 102 -18.03 -6.27 -1.20
N THR A 103 -17.69 -4.98 -1.28
CA THR A 103 -17.11 -4.22 -0.16
C THR A 103 -18.04 -4.22 1.06
N ASP A 104 -19.32 -3.94 0.88
CA ASP A 104 -20.29 -3.95 1.97
C ASP A 104 -20.51 -5.36 2.55
N ALA A 105 -20.47 -6.39 1.71
CA ALA A 105 -20.51 -7.78 2.16
C ALA A 105 -19.25 -8.17 2.97
N TYR A 106 -18.05 -7.74 2.54
CA TYR A 106 -16.83 -7.96 3.31
C TYR A 106 -16.87 -7.23 4.65
N LYS A 107 -17.46 -6.03 4.72
CA LYS A 107 -17.63 -5.28 5.97
C LYS A 107 -18.47 -6.09 6.96
N LYS A 108 -19.63 -6.56 6.52
CA LYS A 108 -20.53 -7.37 7.35
C LYS A 108 -19.82 -8.61 7.90
N ALA A 109 -19.07 -9.32 7.05
CA ALA A 109 -18.37 -10.53 7.45
C ALA A 109 -17.15 -10.27 8.36
N LEU A 110 -16.32 -9.28 8.04
CA LEU A 110 -15.03 -9.05 8.72
C LEU A 110 -15.12 -8.15 9.95
N ILE A 111 -16.13 -7.29 10.02
CA ILE A 111 -16.26 -6.26 11.07
C ILE A 111 -17.54 -6.48 11.88
N ASP A 112 -18.68 -6.67 11.22
CA ASP A 112 -19.98 -6.76 11.91
C ASP A 112 -20.26 -8.17 12.45
N GLY A 113 -19.45 -9.18 12.09
CA GLY A 113 -19.57 -10.56 12.58
C GLY A 113 -20.69 -11.38 11.94
N GLU A 114 -21.20 -10.96 10.78
CA GLU A 114 -22.23 -11.69 10.02
C GLU A 114 -21.67 -12.98 9.40
N SER A 115 -22.56 -13.95 9.16
CA SER A 115 -22.18 -15.22 8.54
C SER A 115 -21.58 -15.03 7.15
N VAL A 116 -20.45 -15.68 6.89
CA VAL A 116 -19.74 -15.65 5.60
C VAL A 116 -20.64 -16.16 4.47
N SER A 117 -21.41 -17.23 4.70
CA SER A 117 -22.29 -17.80 3.68
C SER A 117 -23.40 -16.83 3.25
N LYS A 118 -23.95 -16.08 4.21
CA LYS A 118 -24.96 -15.04 3.97
C LYS A 118 -24.35 -13.86 3.19
N CYS A 119 -23.18 -13.38 3.61
CA CYS A 119 -22.50 -12.27 2.94
C CYS A 119 -22.07 -12.62 1.51
N ALA A 120 -21.58 -13.84 1.28
CA ALA A 120 -21.23 -14.32 -0.06
C ALA A 120 -22.44 -14.37 -0.99
N ALA A 121 -23.59 -14.84 -0.48
CA ALA A 121 -24.84 -14.86 -1.23
C ALA A 121 -25.32 -13.44 -1.59
N GLU A 122 -25.27 -12.48 -0.64
CA GLU A 122 -25.60 -11.07 -0.88
C GLU A 122 -24.68 -10.44 -1.95
N ALA A 123 -23.40 -10.80 -1.95
CA ALA A 123 -22.41 -10.38 -2.94
C ALA A 123 -22.60 -11.04 -4.32
N LYS A 124 -23.47 -12.06 -4.43
CA LYS A 124 -23.62 -12.94 -5.61
C LYS A 124 -22.33 -13.65 -5.98
N MET A 125 -21.61 -14.16 -4.98
CA MET A 125 -20.34 -14.85 -5.12
C MET A 125 -20.44 -16.28 -4.56
N PHE A 126 -19.66 -17.20 -5.12
CA PHE A 126 -19.42 -18.48 -4.47
C PHE A 126 -18.71 -18.26 -3.13
N GLN A 127 -19.12 -18.99 -2.09
CA GLN A 127 -18.58 -18.81 -0.74
C GLN A 127 -17.05 -18.97 -0.70
N SER A 128 -16.51 -20.00 -1.35
CA SER A 128 -15.07 -20.24 -1.41
C SER A 128 -14.29 -19.07 -2.03
N PHE A 129 -14.84 -18.48 -3.11
CA PHE A 129 -14.22 -17.31 -3.75
C PHE A 129 -14.34 -16.05 -2.87
N PHE A 130 -15.43 -15.91 -2.13
CA PHE A 130 -15.60 -14.81 -1.17
C PHE A 130 -14.60 -14.93 0.00
N GLU A 131 -14.42 -16.13 0.53
CA GLU A 131 -13.43 -16.43 1.58
C GLU A 131 -11.99 -16.16 1.11
N GLU A 132 -11.63 -16.60 -0.10
CA GLU A 132 -10.30 -16.32 -0.69
C GLU A 132 -10.03 -14.80 -0.74
N ARG A 133 -11.02 -14.01 -1.15
CA ARG A 133 -10.89 -12.54 -1.19
C ARG A 133 -10.82 -11.91 0.20
N MET A 134 -11.56 -12.45 1.18
CA MET A 134 -11.43 -12.01 2.57
C MET A 134 -10.02 -12.23 3.12
N GLU A 135 -9.40 -13.38 2.82
CA GLU A 135 -8.03 -13.66 3.25
C GLU A 135 -7.02 -12.72 2.61
N ILE A 136 -7.20 -12.38 1.32
CA ILE A 136 -6.38 -11.35 0.65
C ILE A 136 -6.52 -9.99 1.36
N ILE A 137 -7.74 -9.58 1.71
CA ILE A 137 -7.97 -8.32 2.44
C ILE A 137 -7.25 -8.32 3.80
N LYS A 138 -7.37 -9.41 4.57
CA LYS A 138 -6.69 -9.56 5.86
C LYS A 138 -5.17 -9.55 5.70
N GLN A 139 -4.64 -10.21 4.67
CA GLN A 139 -3.21 -10.24 4.39
C GLN A 139 -2.68 -8.83 4.12
N ILE A 140 -3.32 -8.07 3.23
CA ILE A 140 -2.94 -6.70 2.91
C ILE A 140 -3.03 -5.81 4.17
N HIS A 141 -4.10 -5.97 4.96
CA HIS A 141 -4.26 -5.23 6.21
C HIS A 141 -3.10 -5.49 7.19
N ASN A 142 -2.77 -6.76 7.42
CA ASN A 142 -1.69 -7.17 8.33
C ASN A 142 -0.32 -6.68 7.86
N GLU A 143 -0.10 -6.65 6.54
CA GLU A 143 1.11 -6.12 5.94
C GLU A 143 1.23 -4.60 6.17
N PHE A 144 0.15 -3.85 5.92
CA PHE A 144 0.13 -2.40 6.17
C PHE A 144 0.29 -2.06 7.65
N VAL A 145 -0.37 -2.79 8.55
CA VAL A 145 -0.15 -2.66 10.00
C VAL A 145 1.33 -2.88 10.33
N THR A 146 1.90 -3.99 9.86
CA THR A 146 3.30 -4.35 10.18
C THR A 146 4.30 -3.33 9.67
N ASN A 147 4.10 -2.77 8.48
CA ASN A 147 5.07 -1.89 7.83
C ASN A 147 4.85 -0.39 8.10
N PHE A 148 3.65 0.04 8.49
CA PHE A 148 3.30 1.46 8.62
C PHE A 148 2.87 1.88 10.03
N THR A 149 2.21 1.01 10.81
CA THR A 149 1.79 1.37 12.19
C THR A 149 2.84 1.01 13.22
N LYS A 150 3.51 -0.13 13.07
CA LYS A 150 4.57 -0.56 14.00
C LYS A 150 5.81 0.30 13.80
N THR A 151 6.03 1.23 14.73
CA THR A 151 7.29 1.99 14.81
C THR A 151 8.45 1.00 14.96
N PRO A 152 9.56 1.15 14.22
CA PRO A 152 10.77 0.42 14.56
C PRO A 152 11.14 0.80 16.00
N ARG A 153 11.01 -0.16 16.92
CA ARG A 153 11.52 0.00 18.28
C ARG A 153 13.04 0.16 18.16
N GLY A 154 13.56 1.36 18.37
CA GLY A 154 15.00 1.60 18.45
C GLY A 154 15.51 2.79 17.65
N GLN A 155 14.98 3.98 17.89
CA GLN A 155 15.75 5.23 17.89
C GLN A 155 15.18 6.11 19.01
N SER A 156 15.37 5.64 20.24
CA SER A 156 15.22 6.45 21.45
C SER A 156 16.64 6.68 21.96
N ASP A 157 17.11 7.91 21.79
CA ASP A 157 18.12 8.63 22.57
C ASP A 157 19.20 7.80 23.31
N GLU A 158 20.38 7.71 22.70
CA GLU A 158 21.68 7.89 23.36
C GLU A 158 22.54 8.86 22.56
#